data_AF-C3YJ94-F1
#
_entry.id   AF-C3YJ94-F1
#
_cell.length_a   1.000
_cell.length_b   1.000
_cell.length_c   1.000
_cell.angle_alpha   90.00
_cell.angle_beta   90.00
_cell.angle_gamma   90.00
#
_symmetry.space_group_name_H-M   'P 1'
#
loop_
_entity.id
_entity.type
_entity.pdbx_description
1 polymer ?
#
loop_
_entity_poly.entity_id
_entity_poly.type
_entity_poly.pdbx_seq_one_letter_code
_entity_poly.pdbx_strand_id
1 'polypeptide(L)'
;SGREIKELLAVAGAPCESAEGAAVRVSVYKHVLELLEGGDVSSKMGSELLGFLLMEVEFLPPSAVVELAQVFVDAVKSGNVTNTKSLDLFSKLLSSLASRETVSYGNGNQMTGAECKSHILNSLCSSRWDSSCVIHLAAVFR
;
A
#
# COMPACT_ATOMS: atom_id res chain seq x y z
N SER A 1 -4.14 -1.85 21.49
CA SER A 1 -3.84 -2.96 22.43
C SER A 1 -3.29 -4.14 21.65
N GLY A 2 -2.28 -4.88 22.13
CA GLY A 2 -1.68 -6.04 21.42
C GLY A 2 -2.65 -7.20 21.09
N ARG A 3 -3.87 -7.15 21.65
CA ARG A 3 -4.95 -8.10 21.39
C ARG A 3 -5.71 -7.78 20.08
N GLU A 4 -5.89 -6.50 19.75
CA GLU A 4 -6.50 -6.05 18.47
C GLU A 4 -5.61 -6.42 17.29
N ILE A 5 -4.28 -6.34 17.45
CA ILE A 5 -3.31 -6.76 16.42
C ILE A 5 -3.40 -8.27 16.16
N LYS A 6 -3.55 -9.10 17.20
CA LYS A 6 -3.75 -10.55 17.02
C LYS A 6 -5.07 -10.89 16.31
N GLU A 7 -6.13 -10.12 16.55
CA GLU A 7 -7.40 -10.27 15.86
C GLU A 7 -7.34 -9.78 14.40
N LEU A 8 -6.65 -8.66 14.13
CA LEU A 8 -6.36 -8.19 12.77
C LEU A 8 -5.51 -9.21 11.97
N LEU A 9 -4.51 -9.81 12.61
CA LEU A 9 -3.68 -10.88 12.03
C LEU A 9 -4.49 -12.17 11.78
N ALA A 10 -5.42 -12.51 12.67
CA ALA A 10 -6.33 -13.65 12.48
C ALA A 10 -7.31 -13.42 11.33
N VAL A 11 -7.75 -12.16 11.13
CA VAL A 11 -8.59 -11.73 10.01
C VAL A 11 -7.81 -11.69 8.69
N ALA A 12 -6.49 -11.44 8.71
CA ALA A 12 -5.62 -11.69 7.57
C ALA A 12 -5.52 -13.19 7.21
N GLY A 13 -6.06 -14.10 8.04
CA GLY A 13 -6.34 -15.49 7.65
C GLY A 13 -7.55 -15.67 6.73
N ALA A 14 -8.30 -14.60 6.42
CA ALA A 14 -9.38 -14.64 5.44
C ALA A 14 -8.83 -15.02 4.05
N PRO A 15 -9.44 -15.99 3.34
CA PRO A 15 -8.99 -16.39 2.02
C PRO A 15 -9.04 -15.20 1.05
N CYS A 16 -7.96 -14.98 0.30
CA CYS A 16 -7.94 -13.99 -0.80
C CYS A 16 -8.81 -14.40 -1.99
N GLU A 17 -9.34 -15.62 -1.96
CA GLU A 17 -10.15 -16.23 -3.01
C GLU A 17 -11.58 -15.68 -3.06
N SER A 18 -12.04 -15.00 -1.99
CA SER A 18 -13.32 -14.30 -1.99
C SER A 18 -13.15 -12.78 -2.08
N ALA A 19 -14.11 -12.12 -2.72
CA ALA A 19 -14.13 -10.66 -2.84
C ALA A 19 -14.25 -10.00 -1.45
N GLU A 20 -15.00 -10.62 -0.53
CA GLU A 20 -15.16 -10.16 0.84
C GLU A 20 -13.84 -10.24 1.62
N GLY A 21 -13.09 -11.34 1.47
CA GLY A 21 -11.79 -11.53 2.11
C GLY A 21 -10.77 -10.50 1.62
N ALA A 22 -10.75 -10.24 0.32
CA ALA A 22 -9.92 -9.19 -0.27
C ALA A 22 -10.27 -7.80 0.27
N ALA A 23 -11.57 -7.45 0.34
CA ALA A 23 -12.03 -6.17 0.85
C ALA A 23 -11.66 -5.96 2.33
N VAL A 24 -11.80 -7.01 3.16
CA VAL A 24 -11.40 -6.95 4.57
C VAL A 24 -9.89 -6.72 4.69
N ARG A 25 -9.05 -7.44 3.93
CA ARG A 25 -7.60 -7.22 3.92
C ARG A 25 -7.24 -5.79 3.51
N VAL A 26 -7.85 -5.25 2.45
CA VAL A 26 -7.65 -3.84 2.06
C VAL A 26 -8.00 -2.89 3.19
N SER A 27 -9.12 -3.12 3.89
CA SER A 27 -9.52 -2.30 5.04
C SER A 27 -8.48 -2.35 6.17
N VAL A 28 -7.93 -3.53 6.47
CA VAL A 28 -6.85 -3.68 7.46
C VAL A 28 -5.62 -2.88 7.06
N TYR A 29 -5.19 -2.94 5.80
CA TYR A 29 -4.06 -2.15 5.31
C TYR A 29 -4.30 -0.65 5.47
N LYS A 30 -5.47 -0.16 5.05
CA LYS A 30 -5.83 1.26 5.17
C LYS A 30 -5.83 1.72 6.63
N HIS A 31 -6.44 0.93 7.52
CA HIS A 31 -6.49 1.26 8.94
C HIS A 31 -5.10 1.28 9.59
N VAL A 32 -4.24 0.33 9.26
CA VAL A 32 -2.85 0.33 9.77
C VAL A 32 -2.08 1.55 9.23
N LEU A 33 -2.28 1.94 7.97
CA LEU A 33 -1.68 3.16 7.42
C LEU A 33 -2.16 4.41 8.16
N GLU A 34 -3.46 4.54 8.44
CA GLU A 34 -3.99 5.65 9.25
C GLU A 34 -3.31 5.72 10.62
N LEU A 35 -3.15 4.59 11.32
CA LEU A 35 -2.45 4.53 12.61
C LEU A 35 -0.97 4.93 12.50
N LEU A 36 -0.31 4.55 11.41
CA LEU A 36 1.10 4.88 11.17
C LEU A 36 1.32 6.36 10.85
N GLU A 37 0.44 6.97 10.06
CA GLU A 37 0.52 8.38 9.67
C GLU A 37 -0.01 9.31 10.79
N GLY A 38 -0.99 8.86 11.59
CA GLY A 38 -1.54 9.59 12.73
C GLY A 38 -0.64 9.60 13.97
N GLY A 39 0.33 8.69 14.05
CA GLY A 39 1.23 8.58 15.21
C GLY A 39 0.59 7.94 16.44
N ASP A 40 -0.55 7.26 16.26
CA ASP A 40 -1.33 6.63 17.34
C ASP A 40 -0.66 5.38 17.93
N VAL A 41 0.44 4.92 17.32
CA VAL A 41 1.19 3.74 17.74
C VAL A 41 2.65 4.06 18.01
N SER A 42 3.24 3.35 18.99
CA SER A 42 4.68 3.46 19.27
C SER A 42 5.52 3.04 18.06
N SER A 43 6.73 3.58 17.91
CA SER A 43 7.64 3.27 16.79
C SER A 43 7.92 1.76 16.63
N LYS A 44 8.03 1.03 17.76
CA LYS A 44 8.20 -0.43 17.77
C LYS A 44 6.97 -1.13 17.18
N MET A 45 5.79 -0.81 17.69
CA MET A 45 4.52 -1.37 17.23
C MET A 45 4.26 -1.06 15.75
N GLY A 46 4.52 0.18 15.33
CA GLY A 46 4.38 0.59 13.92
C GLY A 46 5.30 -0.20 13.00
N SER A 47 6.54 -0.47 13.43
CA SER A 47 7.47 -1.28 12.64
C SER A 47 7.05 -2.76 12.56
N GLU A 48 6.49 -3.31 13.63
CA GLU A 48 5.95 -4.68 13.64
C GLU A 48 4.73 -4.81 12.71
N LEU A 49 3.81 -3.84 12.75
CA LEU A 49 2.64 -3.78 11.87
C LEU A 49 3.05 -3.65 10.40
N LEU A 50 3.95 -2.72 10.09
CA LEU A 50 4.47 -2.53 8.74
C LEU A 50 5.15 -3.80 8.22
N GLY A 51 5.97 -4.45 9.06
CA GLY A 51 6.61 -5.72 8.73
C GLY A 51 5.61 -6.82 8.37
N PHE A 52 4.49 -6.89 9.09
CA PHE A 52 3.41 -7.81 8.75
C PHE A 52 2.78 -7.49 7.38
N LEU A 53 2.41 -6.23 7.15
CA LEU A 53 1.82 -5.82 5.87
C LEU A 53 2.75 -6.16 4.70
N LEU A 54 4.05 -5.89 4.84
CA LEU A 54 5.05 -6.17 3.80
C LEU A 54 5.12 -7.66 3.40
N MET A 55 4.97 -8.57 4.36
CA MET A 55 4.98 -10.02 4.10
C MET A 55 3.70 -10.47 3.38
N GLU A 56 2.56 -9.84 3.66
CA GLU A 56 1.27 -10.27 3.13
C GLU A 56 0.95 -9.75 1.71
N VAL A 57 1.74 -8.79 1.18
CA VAL A 57 1.45 -8.14 -0.12
C VAL A 57 1.34 -9.14 -1.27
N GLU A 58 2.12 -10.22 -1.23
CA GLU A 58 2.17 -11.22 -2.32
C GLU A 58 0.88 -12.03 -2.42
N PHE A 59 0.12 -12.15 -1.33
CA PHE A 59 -1.15 -12.88 -1.31
C PHE A 59 -2.33 -12.02 -1.74
N LEU A 60 -2.17 -10.70 -1.86
CA LEU A 60 -3.27 -9.81 -2.26
C LEU A 60 -3.64 -10.00 -3.74
N PRO A 61 -4.93 -9.98 -4.10
CA PRO A 61 -5.36 -10.03 -5.49
C PRO A 61 -4.93 -8.77 -6.28
N PRO A 62 -4.80 -8.85 -7.62
CA PRO A 62 -4.43 -7.73 -8.52
C PRO A 62 -5.09 -6.40 -8.19
N SER A 63 -6.41 -6.40 -8.06
CA SER A 63 -7.21 -5.21 -7.76
C SER A 63 -6.86 -4.57 -6.42
N ALA A 64 -6.67 -5.38 -5.36
CA ALA A 64 -6.32 -4.87 -4.03
C ALA A 64 -4.96 -4.19 -4.01
N VAL A 65 -3.97 -4.72 -4.73
CA VAL A 65 -2.64 -4.08 -4.83
C VAL A 65 -2.71 -2.75 -5.55
N VAL A 66 -3.49 -2.67 -6.64
CA VAL A 66 -3.73 -1.41 -7.35
C VAL A 66 -4.41 -0.39 -6.44
N GLU A 67 -5.46 -0.79 -5.75
CA GLU A 67 -6.21 0.08 -4.84
C GLU A 67 -5.32 0.64 -3.72
N LEU A 68 -4.52 -0.22 -3.07
CA LEU A 68 -3.61 0.21 -2.03
C LEU A 68 -2.49 1.10 -2.56
N ALA A 69 -1.98 0.86 -3.77
CA ALA A 69 -1.03 1.76 -4.40
C ALA A 69 -1.64 3.14 -4.67
N GLN A 70 -2.94 3.23 -5.03
CA GLN A 70 -3.62 4.51 -5.20
C GLN A 70 -3.75 5.29 -3.89
N VAL A 71 -3.94 4.62 -2.75
CA VAL A 71 -3.97 5.30 -1.43
C VAL A 71 -2.68 6.11 -1.21
N PHE A 72 -1.52 5.54 -1.54
CA PHE A 72 -0.25 6.27 -1.47
C PHE A 72 -0.16 7.39 -2.48
N VAL A 73 -0.63 7.18 -3.72
CA VAL A 73 -0.65 8.24 -4.74
C VAL A 73 -1.45 9.44 -4.27
N ASP A 74 -2.62 9.21 -3.70
CA ASP A 74 -3.50 10.26 -3.17
C ASP A 74 -2.88 10.95 -1.95
N ALA A 75 -2.26 10.19 -1.04
CA ALA A 75 -1.54 10.73 0.11
C ALA A 75 -0.36 11.62 -0.33
N VAL A 76 0.43 11.18 -1.31
CA VAL A 76 1.56 11.96 -1.85
C VAL A 76 1.08 13.24 -2.52
N LYS A 77 0.05 13.15 -3.38
CA LYS A 77 -0.52 14.30 -4.08
C LYS A 77 -1.16 15.32 -3.13
N SER A 78 -1.70 14.86 -2.01
CA SER A 78 -2.29 15.73 -0.98
C SER A 78 -1.28 16.24 0.05
N GLY A 79 -0.02 15.81 -0.02
CA GLY A 79 1.03 16.20 0.93
C GLY A 79 0.87 15.58 2.32
N ASN A 80 0.10 14.50 2.46
CA ASN A 80 -0.27 13.87 3.72
C ASN A 80 0.60 12.65 4.08
N VAL A 81 1.78 12.51 3.48
CA VAL A 81 2.73 11.46 3.86
C VAL A 81 3.62 12.00 4.99
N THR A 82 3.29 11.63 6.22
CA THR A 82 4.00 12.01 7.44
C THR A 82 4.96 10.92 7.90
N ASN A 83 4.68 9.65 7.61
CA ASN A 83 5.50 8.52 8.00
C ASN A 83 6.27 7.93 6.83
N THR A 84 7.55 8.28 6.74
CA THR A 84 8.39 7.83 5.61
C THR A 84 8.63 6.32 5.56
N LYS A 85 8.39 5.58 6.64
CA LYS A 85 8.47 4.12 6.65
C LYS A 85 7.31 3.47 5.90
N SER A 86 6.14 4.12 5.82
CA SER A 86 5.00 3.57 5.07
C SER A 86 5.32 3.49 3.56
N LEU A 87 6.27 4.29 3.06
CA LEU A 87 6.74 4.24 1.67
C LEU A 87 7.50 2.94 1.31
N ASP A 88 8.01 2.21 2.30
CA ASP A 88 8.56 0.86 2.07
C ASP A 88 7.44 -0.09 1.59
N LEU A 89 6.24 0.05 2.15
CA LEU A 89 5.06 -0.70 1.71
C LEU A 89 4.65 -0.30 0.30
N PHE A 90 4.69 1.00 -0.02
CA PHE A 90 4.42 1.48 -1.37
C PHE A 90 5.39 0.86 -2.39
N SER A 91 6.69 0.82 -2.06
CA SER A 91 7.71 0.19 -2.89
C SER A 91 7.45 -1.31 -3.11
N LYS A 92 7.04 -2.03 -2.05
CA LYS A 92 6.66 -3.45 -2.15
C LYS A 92 5.41 -3.67 -2.99
N LEU A 93 4.39 -2.80 -2.85
CA LEU A 93 3.17 -2.85 -3.66
C LEU A 93 3.49 -2.65 -5.15
N LEU A 94 4.30 -1.66 -5.50
CA LEU A 94 4.72 -1.44 -6.89
C LEU A 94 5.54 -2.60 -7.44
N SER A 95 6.38 -3.23 -6.62
CA SER A 95 7.16 -4.41 -7.01
C SER A 95 6.28 -5.63 -7.25
N SER A 96 5.33 -5.91 -6.33
CA SER A 96 4.31 -6.96 -6.48
C SER A 96 3.38 -6.70 -7.67
N LEU A 97 3.10 -5.43 -7.97
CA LEU A 97 2.32 -5.05 -9.14
C LEU A 97 3.08 -5.38 -10.42
N ALA A 98 4.36 -5.02 -10.52
CA ALA A 98 5.18 -5.26 -11.72
C ALA A 98 5.31 -6.74 -12.10
N SER A 99 5.19 -7.67 -11.14
CA SER A 99 5.24 -9.10 -11.40
C SER A 99 3.91 -9.71 -11.86
N ARG A 100 2.83 -8.92 -11.97
CA ARG A 100 1.49 -9.41 -12.36
C ARG A 100 1.30 -9.34 -13.87
N GLU A 101 0.85 -10.45 -14.46
CA GLU A 101 0.59 -10.55 -15.90
C GLU A 101 -0.55 -9.65 -16.35
N THR A 102 -1.61 -9.53 -15.54
CA THR A 102 -2.79 -8.72 -15.86
C THR A 102 -3.37 -8.09 -14.61
N VAL A 103 -3.71 -6.82 -14.72
CA VAL A 103 -4.36 -6.03 -13.68
C VAL A 103 -5.46 -5.17 -14.29
N SER A 104 -6.50 -4.90 -13.51
CA SER A 104 -7.55 -3.93 -13.86
C SER A 104 -7.22 -2.59 -13.24
N TYR A 105 -7.17 -1.53 -14.05
CA TYR A 105 -6.88 -0.16 -13.59
C TYR A 105 -8.01 0.80 -14.00
N GLY A 106 -8.38 1.71 -13.10
CA GLY A 106 -9.47 2.67 -13.32
C GLY A 106 -10.81 1.98 -13.56
N ASN A 107 -11.48 2.32 -14.67
CA ASN A 107 -12.81 1.78 -15.03
C ASN A 107 -12.77 0.35 -15.59
N GLY A 108 -11.81 -0.48 -15.16
CA GLY A 108 -11.69 -1.88 -15.58
C GLY A 108 -10.85 -2.10 -16.85
N ASN A 109 -10.04 -1.12 -17.26
CA ASN A 109 -9.10 -1.32 -18.37
C ASN A 109 -8.03 -2.33 -17.95
N GLN A 110 -7.86 -3.38 -18.75
CA GLN A 110 -6.83 -4.38 -18.54
C GLN A 110 -5.49 -3.90 -19.08
N MET A 111 -4.45 -4.03 -18.27
CA MET A 111 -3.06 -3.78 -18.65
C MET A 111 -2.15 -4.74 -17.88
N THR A 112 -0.90 -4.84 -18.28
CA THR A 112 0.10 -5.56 -17.48
C THR A 112 0.38 -4.81 -16.18
N GLY A 113 0.82 -5.54 -15.17
CA GLY A 113 1.25 -4.94 -13.91
C GLY A 113 2.42 -3.97 -14.07
N ALA A 114 3.34 -4.25 -15.00
CA ALA A 114 4.45 -3.36 -15.35
C ALA A 114 3.97 -2.03 -15.94
N GLU A 115 3.01 -2.06 -16.88
CA GLU A 115 2.40 -0.84 -17.44
C GLU A 115 1.66 -0.04 -16.36
N CYS A 116 0.93 -0.72 -15.47
CA CYS A 116 0.24 -0.08 -14.37
C CYS A 116 1.21 0.62 -13.40
N LYS A 117 2.33 -0.05 -13.05
CA LYS A 117 3.41 0.57 -12.27
C LYS A 117 3.93 1.82 -12.96
N SER A 118 4.25 1.75 -14.26
CA SER A 118 4.71 2.91 -15.03
C SER A 118 3.70 4.05 -15.03
N HIS A 119 2.40 3.75 -15.19
CA HIS A 119 1.33 4.75 -15.12
C HIS A 119 1.28 5.46 -13.75
N ILE A 120 1.38 4.69 -12.66
CA ILE A 120 1.39 5.24 -11.30
C ILE A 120 2.60 6.16 -11.10
N LEU A 121 3.80 5.70 -11.47
CA LEU A 121 5.03 6.49 -11.35
C LEU A 121 4.97 7.77 -12.18
N ASN A 122 4.47 7.71 -13.42
CA ASN A 122 4.31 8.88 -14.27
C ASN A 122 3.30 9.88 -13.68
N SER A 123 2.22 9.39 -13.06
CA SER A 123 1.24 10.24 -12.38
C SER A 123 1.87 10.97 -11.19
N LEU A 124 2.73 10.29 -10.44
CA LEU A 124 3.51 10.90 -9.36
C LEU A 124 4.50 11.93 -9.90
N CYS A 125 5.31 11.61 -10.91
CA CYS A 125 6.28 12.54 -11.51
C CYS A 125 5.63 13.81 -12.09
N SER A 126 4.37 13.73 -12.50
CA SER A 126 3.60 14.88 -12.99
C SER A 126 2.99 15.73 -11.87
N SER A 127 3.11 15.29 -10.62
CA SER A 127 2.55 15.95 -9.43
C SER A 127 3.63 16.73 -8.68
N ARG A 128 3.22 17.77 -7.95
CA ARG A 128 4.12 18.43 -6.99
C ARG A 128 4.24 17.56 -5.74
N TRP A 129 5.47 17.33 -5.26
CA TRP A 129 5.71 16.59 -4.04
C TRP A 129 6.04 17.56 -2.91
N ASP A 130 5.61 17.21 -1.70
CA ASP A 130 5.99 17.97 -0.52
C ASP A 130 7.49 17.77 -0.22
N SER A 131 8.15 18.85 0.20
CA SER A 131 9.59 18.82 0.52
C SER A 131 9.95 17.88 1.67
N SER A 132 9.01 17.57 2.56
CA SER A 132 9.20 16.66 3.69
C SER A 132 9.35 15.19 3.26
N CYS A 133 8.73 14.78 2.14
CA CYS A 133 8.70 13.39 1.70
C CYS A 133 9.51 13.12 0.40
N VAL A 134 9.98 14.16 -0.30
CA VAL A 134 10.68 14.06 -1.59
C VAL A 134 11.87 13.10 -1.60
N ILE A 135 12.70 13.10 -0.55
CA ILE A 135 13.91 12.24 -0.48
C ILE A 135 13.51 10.76 -0.40
N HIS A 136 12.52 10.44 0.43
CA HIS A 136 12.07 9.07 0.61
C HIS A 136 11.24 8.60 -0.60
N LEU A 137 10.43 9.49 -1.18
CA LEU A 137 9.73 9.21 -2.44
C LEU A 137 10.71 8.89 -3.56
N ALA A 138 11.80 9.64 -3.70
CA ALA A 138 12.82 9.36 -4.73
C ALA A 138 13.42 7.95 -4.58
N ALA A 139 13.52 7.41 -3.36
CA ALA A 139 13.98 6.04 -3.14
C ALA A 139 13.00 4.98 -3.67
N VAL A 140 11.70 5.28 -3.72
CA VAL A 140 10.66 4.38 -4.29
C VAL A 140 10.84 4.18 -5.81
N PHE A 141 11.47 5.15 -6.49
CA PHE A 141 11.73 5.08 -7.93
C PHE A 141 13.02 4.31 -8.29
N ARG A 142 13.83 3.90 -7.30
CA ARG A 142 15.05 3.10 -7.53
C ARG A 142 14.72 1.64 -7.74
#